data_AF-A0A970FCQ9-F1
#
_entry.id   AF-A0A970FCQ9-F1
#
_cell.length_a   1.000
_cell.length_b   1.000
_cell.length_c   1.000
_cell.angle_alpha   90.00
_cell.angle_beta   90.00
_cell.angle_gamma   90.00
#
_symmetry.space_group_name_H-M   'P 1'
#
loop_
_entity.id
_entity.type
_entity.pdbx_description
1 polymer ?
#
loop_
_entity_poly.entity_id
_entity_poly.type
_entity_poly.pdbx_seq_one_letter_code
_entity_poly.pdbx_strand_id
1 'polypeptide(L)'
;MNKIIDLQDQEFEPESLPPLVLAYIGDAVFELYVRLRLISQIQTMHQLHEHAVRYVKAASQSEFLAILQPHLTEAEDRIMRRGRNAKGNVPRHA
;
A
#
# COMPACT_ATOMS: atom_id res chain seq x y z
N MET A 1 -18.66 -12.89 -19.33
CA MET A 1 -18.22 -11.57 -18.81
C MET A 1 -17.30 -11.76 -17.60
N ASN A 2 -16.24 -12.58 -17.72
CA ASN A 2 -15.27 -12.85 -16.64
C ASN A 2 -13.85 -12.79 -17.21
N LYS A 3 -13.37 -11.59 -17.54
CA LYS A 3 -11.96 -11.36 -17.95
C LYS A 3 -11.23 -10.36 -17.06
N ILE A 4 -11.83 -9.93 -15.95
CA ILE A 4 -11.25 -8.87 -15.09
C ILE A 4 -10.43 -9.46 -13.93
N ILE A 5 -10.58 -10.72 -13.56
CA ILE A 5 -9.83 -11.30 -12.44
C ILE A 5 -9.44 -12.74 -12.76
N ASP A 6 -8.54 -12.89 -13.71
CA ASP A 6 -7.70 -14.09 -13.81
C ASP A 6 -6.27 -13.62 -13.51
N LEU A 7 -6.06 -13.13 -12.28
CA LEU A 7 -4.73 -12.87 -11.71
C LEU A 7 -4.11 -14.20 -11.26
N GLN A 8 -4.22 -15.24 -12.10
CA GLN A 8 -3.74 -16.58 -11.78
C GLN A 8 -2.22 -16.53 -11.54
N ASP A 9 -1.85 -16.84 -10.30
CA ASP A 9 -0.63 -17.54 -9.89
C ASP A 9 0.71 -17.05 -10.48
N GLN A 10 0.88 -15.73 -10.60
CA GLN A 10 2.23 -15.19 -10.79
C GLN A 10 2.91 -15.08 -9.42
N GLU A 11 3.45 -16.19 -8.95
CA GLU A 11 4.33 -16.19 -7.78
C GLU A 11 5.56 -15.34 -8.08
N PHE A 12 5.81 -14.34 -7.24
CA PHE A 12 7.04 -13.56 -7.27
C PHE A 12 7.59 -13.51 -5.86
N GLU A 13 8.92 -13.53 -5.75
CA GLU A 13 9.59 -13.34 -4.47
C GLU A 13 9.68 -11.83 -4.19
N PRO A 14 9.02 -11.29 -3.15
CA PRO A 14 9.05 -9.84 -2.88
C PRO A 14 10.47 -9.33 -2.58
N GLU A 15 11.33 -10.21 -2.04
CA GLU A 15 12.75 -9.94 -1.81
C GLU A 15 13.54 -9.77 -3.11
N SER A 16 13.10 -10.32 -4.24
CA SER A 16 13.77 -10.16 -5.53
C SER A 16 13.43 -8.84 -6.24
N LEU A 17 12.32 -8.20 -5.87
CA LEU A 17 11.85 -6.99 -6.56
C LEU A 17 12.60 -5.73 -6.11
N PRO A 18 12.84 -4.78 -7.04
CA PRO A 18 13.31 -3.45 -6.69
C PRO A 18 12.34 -2.78 -5.70
N PRO A 19 12.83 -2.05 -4.69
CA PRO A 19 11.96 -1.53 -3.63
C PRO A 19 10.85 -0.59 -4.13
N LEU A 20 11.13 0.21 -5.16
CA LEU A 20 10.14 1.11 -5.77
C LEU A 20 9.07 0.36 -6.57
N VAL A 21 9.42 -0.79 -7.17
CA VAL A 21 8.45 -1.66 -7.85
C VAL A 21 7.54 -2.32 -6.83
N LEU A 22 8.11 -2.78 -5.70
CA LEU A 22 7.32 -3.32 -4.60
C LEU A 22 6.41 -2.25 -3.97
N ALA A 23 6.90 -1.02 -3.81
CA ALA A 23 6.09 0.10 -3.33
C ALA A 23 4.95 0.46 -4.29
N TYR A 24 5.19 0.41 -5.61
CA TYR A 24 4.17 0.67 -6.63
C TYR A 24 2.97 -0.29 -6.50
N ILE A 25 3.21 -1.59 -6.35
CA ILE A 25 2.11 -2.55 -6.16
C ILE A 25 1.51 -2.44 -4.75
N GLY A 26 2.33 -2.18 -3.72
CA GLY A 26 1.89 -2.01 -2.34
C GLY A 26 0.91 -0.84 -2.18
N ASP A 27 1.13 0.28 -2.88
CA ASP A 27 0.23 1.43 -2.89
C ASP A 27 -1.15 1.07 -3.44
N ALA A 28 -1.21 0.32 -4.55
CA ALA A 28 -2.47 -0.15 -5.12
C ALA A 28 -3.21 -1.12 -4.20
N VAL A 29 -2.49 -2.03 -3.54
CA VAL A 29 -3.07 -2.97 -2.56
C VAL A 29 -3.65 -2.22 -1.36
N PHE A 30 -2.91 -1.24 -0.83
CA PHE A 30 -3.35 -0.46 0.33
C PHE A 30 -4.56 0.42 -0.02
N GLU A 31 -4.54 1.09 -1.18
CA GLU A 31 -5.66 1.88 -1.69
C GLU A 31 -6.93 1.04 -1.82
N LEU A 32 -6.83 -0.15 -2.43
CA LEU A 32 -7.96 -1.07 -2.57
C LEU A 32 -8.49 -1.52 -1.20
N TYR A 33 -7.59 -1.90 -0.29
CA TYR A 33 -7.98 -2.29 1.07
C TYR A 33 -8.73 -1.17 1.80
N VAL A 34 -8.21 0.06 1.76
CA VAL A 34 -8.87 1.22 2.37
C VAL A 34 -10.24 1.47 1.75
N ARG A 35 -10.35 1.46 0.42
CA ARG A 35 -11.65 1.66 -0.26
C ARG A 35 -12.67 0.58 0.10
N LEU A 36 -12.26 -0.69 0.14
CA LEU A 36 -13.12 -1.80 0.53
C LEU A 36 -13.58 -1.70 2.00
N ARG A 37 -12.74 -1.17 2.89
CA ARG A 37 -13.12 -0.93 4.29
C ARG A 37 -14.16 0.20 4.41
N LEU A 38 -14.00 1.26 3.63
CA LEU A 38 -14.85 2.45 3.69
C LEU A 38 -16.19 2.30 2.96
N ILE A 39 -16.27 1.47 1.92
CA ILE A 39 -17.47 1.35 1.07
C ILE A 39 -18.70 0.86 1.84
N SER A 40 -18.51 0.11 2.93
CA SER A 40 -19.61 -0.34 3.79
C SER A 40 -20.04 0.68 4.85
N GLN A 41 -19.26 1.75 5.04
CA GLN A 41 -19.41 2.73 6.13
C GLN A 41 -19.84 4.12 5.63
N ILE A 42 -19.57 4.45 4.37
CA ILE A 42 -19.77 5.79 3.82
C ILE A 42 -20.74 5.73 2.64
N GLN A 43 -21.73 6.62 2.64
CA GLN A 43 -22.80 6.63 1.65
C GLN A 43 -22.54 7.54 0.44
N THR A 44 -21.67 8.54 0.56
CA THR A 44 -21.42 9.51 -0.51
C THR A 44 -20.02 9.39 -1.10
N MET A 45 -19.90 9.57 -2.42
CA MET A 45 -18.60 9.51 -3.12
C MET A 45 -17.61 10.56 -2.62
N HIS A 46 -18.10 11.77 -2.30
CA HIS A 46 -17.26 12.85 -1.79
C HIS A 46 -16.60 12.46 -0.46
N GLN A 47 -17.39 12.01 0.51
CA GLN A 47 -16.85 11.54 1.80
C GLN A 47 -15.94 10.32 1.60
N LEU A 48 -16.30 9.38 0.72
CA LEU A 48 -15.50 8.19 0.48
C LEU A 48 -14.08 8.59 0.01
N HIS A 49 -13.99 9.52 -0.93
CA HIS A 49 -12.72 10.05 -1.41
C HIS A 49 -11.95 10.78 -0.31
N GLU A 50 -12.58 11.71 0.41
CA GLU A 50 -11.93 12.46 1.49
C GLU A 50 -11.40 11.54 2.61
N HIS A 51 -12.16 10.51 2.96
CA HIS A 51 -11.71 9.51 3.93
C HIS A 51 -10.57 8.65 3.37
N ALA A 52 -10.68 8.15 2.14
CA ALA A 52 -9.63 7.35 1.52
C ALA A 52 -8.30 8.10 1.51
N VAL A 53 -8.28 9.34 0.98
CA VAL A 53 -7.08 10.21 0.94
C VAL A 53 -6.46 10.40 2.33
N ARG A 54 -7.28 10.56 3.36
CA ARG A 54 -6.79 10.68 4.75
C ARG A 54 -6.03 9.45 5.23
N TYR A 55 -6.44 8.23 4.83
CA TYR A 55 -5.73 7.00 5.19
C TYR A 55 -4.49 6.78 4.32
N VAL A 56 -4.58 7.05 3.01
CA VAL A 56 -3.53 6.67 2.05
C VAL A 56 -2.42 7.70 1.90
N LYS A 57 -2.56 8.92 2.44
CA LYS A 57 -1.47 9.90 2.43
C LYS A 57 -0.22 9.39 3.15
N ALA A 58 0.95 9.84 2.69
CA ALA A 58 2.25 9.41 3.22
C ALA A 58 2.41 9.58 4.74
N ALA A 59 1.87 10.67 5.31
CA ALA A 59 1.93 10.90 6.75
C ALA A 59 1.22 9.79 7.55
N SER A 60 0.01 9.42 7.14
CA SER A 60 -0.77 8.37 7.80
C SER A 60 -0.16 6.99 7.56
N GLN A 61 0.38 6.72 6.36
CA GLN A 61 1.15 5.50 6.12
C GLN A 61 2.37 5.39 7.05
N SER A 62 3.07 6.50 7.31
CA SER A 62 4.20 6.52 8.25
C SER A 62 3.77 6.24 9.69
N GLU A 63 2.61 6.76 10.12
CA GLU A 63 2.03 6.48 11.44
C GLU A 63 1.63 5.01 11.57
N PHE A 64 0.95 4.45 10.56
CA PHE A 64 0.59 3.03 10.55
C PHE A 64 1.83 2.14 10.57
N LEU A 65 2.87 2.50 9.82
CA LEU A 65 4.12 1.76 9.82
C LEU A 65 4.77 1.73 11.21
N ALA A 66 4.76 2.86 11.94
CA ALA A 66 5.30 2.91 13.30
C ALA A 66 4.54 1.98 14.26
N ILE A 67 3.23 1.84 14.08
CA ILE A 67 2.39 0.92 14.85
C ILE A 67 2.67 -0.55 14.46
N LEU A 68 2.85 -0.83 13.17
CA LEU A 68 3.09 -2.19 12.67
C LEU A 68 4.52 -2.68 12.94
N GLN A 69 5.50 -1.78 13.03
CA GLN A 69 6.92 -2.12 13.09
C GLN A 69 7.29 -3.15 14.20
N PRO A 70 6.75 -3.08 15.43
CA PRO A 70 7.03 -4.07 16.48
C PRO A 70 6.50 -5.47 16.20
N HIS A 71 5.58 -5.61 15.23
CA HIS A 71 4.91 -6.86 14.88
C HIS A 71 5.46 -7.52 13.62
N LEU A 72 6.40 -6.86 12.93
CA LEU A 72 7.02 -7.41 11.73
C LEU A 72 7.92 -8.59 12.08
N THR A 73 7.86 -9.62 11.25
CA THR A 73 8.89 -10.66 11.22
C THR A 73 10.23 -10.08 10.75
N GLU A 74 11.31 -10.80 10.97
CA GLU A 74 12.63 -10.36 10.54
C GLU A 74 12.70 -10.13 9.02
N ALA A 75 12.06 -10.99 8.22
CA ALA A 75 12.00 -10.84 6.76
C ALA A 75 11.27 -9.57 6.34
N GLU A 76 10.13 -9.27 6.98
CA GLU A 76 9.35 -8.07 6.70
C GLU A 76 10.09 -6.79 7.13
N ASP A 77 10.76 -6.78 8.29
CA ASP A 77 11.58 -5.63 8.71
C ASP A 77 12.72 -5.34 7.73
N ARG A 78 13.38 -6.38 7.20
CA ARG A 78 14.41 -6.23 6.16
C ARG A 78 13.84 -5.60 4.89
N ILE A 79 12.71 -6.10 4.37
CA ILE A 79 12.05 -5.53 3.18
C ILE A 79 11.65 -4.07 3.42
N MET A 80 11.08 -3.78 4.59
CA MET A 80 10.65 -2.44 4.97
C MET A 80 11.82 -1.46 5.07
N ARG A 81 12.94 -1.85 5.69
CA ARG A 81 14.16 -1.02 5.76
C ARG A 81 14.76 -0.78 4.38
N ARG A 82 14.74 -1.78 3.51
CA ARG A 82 15.15 -1.65 2.11
C ARG A 82 14.28 -0.63 1.35
N GLY A 83 12.96 -0.64 1.60
CA GLY A 83 12.02 0.35 1.09
C GLY A 83 12.35 1.78 1.54
N ARG A 84 12.55 2.00 2.85
CA ARG A 84 12.89 3.33 3.40
C ARG A 84 14.19 3.92 2.87
N ASN A 85 15.19 3.07 2.60
CA ASN A 85 16.48 3.48 2.07
C ASN A 85 16.50 3.64 0.54
N ALA A 86 15.42 3.26 -0.14
CA ALA A 86 15.32 3.38 -1.58
C ALA A 86 15.27 4.84 -2.00
N LYS A 87 16.20 5.26 -2.85
CA LYS A 87 16.21 6.61 -3.43
C LYS A 87 15.50 6.55 -4.77
N GLY A 88 14.38 7.25 -4.86
CA GLY A 88 13.67 7.50 -6.10
C GLY A 88 13.30 8.98 -6.19
N ASN A 89 13.11 9.49 -7.41
CA ASN A 89 12.43 10.76 -7.64
C ASN A 89 10.93 10.56 -7.36
N VAL A 90 10.58 10.38 -6.09
CA VAL A 90 9.18 10.30 -5.67
C VAL A 90 8.63 11.73 -5.72
N PRO A 91 7.53 12.00 -6.47
CA PRO A 91 6.93 13.32 -6.49
C PRO A 91 6.60 13.75 -5.07
N ARG A 92 7.03 14.95 -4.68
CA ARG A 92 6.86 15.47 -3.31
C ARG A 92 5.39 15.71 -2.93
N HIS A 93 4.48 15.62 -3.90
CA HIS A 93 3.04 15.80 -3.75
C HIS A 93 2.31 14.85 -4.72
N ALA A 94 1.48 13.97 -4.16
CA ALA A 94 0.37 13.30 -4.81
C ALA A 94 -0.84 13.44 -3.88
#